data_AF-A0AAU6J7I4-F1
#
_entry.id   AF-A0AAU6J7I4-F1
#
_cell.length_a   1.000
_cell.length_b   1.000
_cell.length_c   1.000
_cell.angle_alpha   90.00
_cell.angle_beta   90.00
_cell.angle_gamma   90.00
#
_symmetry.space_group_name_H-M   'P 1'
#
loop_
_entity.id
_entity.type
_entity.pdbx_description
1 polymer ?
#
loop_
_entity_poly.entity_id
_entity_poly.type
_entity_poly.pdbx_seq_one_letter_code
_entity_poly.pdbx_strand_id
1 'polypeptide(L)'
;MVRLLHTQTVRVVLIRDEETTTGYDLALATTDLATPAAALVTRYAWRWSIETTFAEARTLLDVGQARNLSENAVRRTGPFGLYCYSITVVWYALHGHHPSDAADHRARAPWYTPRPTRPSPTCSPSSAA
;
A
#
# COMPACT_ATOMS: atom_id res chain seq x y z
N MET A 1 32.29 18.67 10.19
CA MET A 1 31.83 17.57 11.06
C MET A 1 31.53 16.37 10.17
N VAL A 2 32.49 15.46 10.00
CA VAL A 2 32.36 14.31 9.11
C VAL A 2 31.81 13.15 9.93
N ARG A 3 30.60 12.69 9.61
CA ARG A 3 29.99 11.52 10.24
C ARG A 3 30.61 10.29 9.58
N LEU A 4 31.38 9.51 10.34
CA LEU A 4 31.84 8.18 9.91
C LEU A 4 30.61 7.36 9.51
N LEU A 5 30.53 6.94 8.25
CA LEU A 5 29.54 5.98 7.79
C LEU A 5 29.90 4.64 8.44
N HIS A 6 29.11 4.21 9.42
CA HIS A 6 29.26 2.87 9.97
C HIS A 6 28.87 1.83 8.91
N THR A 7 29.71 0.80 8.73
CA THR A 7 29.35 -0.34 7.88
C THR A 7 28.24 -1.12 8.56
N GLN A 8 27.05 -1.14 7.96
CA GLN A 8 25.91 -1.90 8.45
C GLN A 8 25.61 -3.05 7.49
N THR A 9 25.47 -4.27 8.04
CA THR A 9 25.01 -5.42 7.26
C THR A 9 23.55 -5.22 6.86
N VAL A 10 23.27 -5.42 5.57
CA VAL A 10 21.94 -5.35 4.97
C VAL A 10 21.67 -6.66 4.26
N ARG A 11 20.45 -7.17 4.38
CA ARG A 11 19.96 -8.32 3.61
C ARG A 11 19.18 -7.82 2.40
N VAL A 12 19.45 -8.40 1.24
CA VAL A 12 18.72 -8.12 -0.01
C VAL A 12 17.86 -9.34 -0.36
N VAL A 13 16.57 -9.11 -0.56
CA VAL A 13 15.59 -10.11 -1.00
C VAL A 13 15.22 -9.81 -2.44
N LEU A 14 15.53 -10.73 -3.35
CA LEU A 14 15.23 -10.60 -4.78
C LEU A 14 13.93 -11.33 -5.09
N ILE A 15 13.01 -10.64 -5.76
CA ILE A 15 11.67 -11.11 -6.10
C ILE A 15 11.58 -11.22 -7.62
N ARG A 16 11.02 -12.33 -8.09
CA ARG A 16 10.71 -12.56 -9.50
C ARG A 16 9.35 -13.25 -9.63
N ASP A 17 8.58 -12.86 -10.62
CA ASP A 17 7.45 -13.62 -11.12
C ASP A 17 7.96 -14.89 -11.83
N GLU A 18 7.13 -15.92 -11.86
CA GLU A 18 7.44 -17.19 -12.51
C GLU A 18 7.54 -17.05 -14.03
N GLU A 19 6.87 -16.06 -14.62
CA GLU A 19 6.93 -15.77 -16.06
C GLU A 19 8.14 -14.90 -16.45
N THR A 20 8.86 -14.34 -15.48
CA THR A 20 10.02 -13.48 -15.73
C THR A 20 11.21 -14.32 -16.19
N THR A 21 11.50 -14.26 -17.50
CA THR A 21 12.55 -15.05 -18.17
C THR A 21 13.97 -14.55 -17.88
N THR A 22 14.14 -13.25 -17.58
CA THR A 22 15.45 -12.65 -17.30
C THR A 22 15.37 -11.63 -16.17
N GLY A 23 16.34 -11.68 -15.25
CA GLY A 23 16.44 -10.73 -14.14
C GLY A 23 15.49 -10.99 -12.97
N TYR A 24 15.19 -9.92 -12.23
CA TYR A 24 14.31 -9.88 -11.07
C TYR A 24 13.40 -8.65 -11.19
N ASP A 25 12.16 -8.76 -10.74
CA ASP A 25 11.17 -7.68 -10.83
C ASP A 25 11.38 -6.62 -9.74
N LEU A 26 11.85 -7.05 -8.56
CA LEU A 26 12.04 -6.16 -7.41
C LEU A 26 13.14 -6.68 -6.48
N ALA A 27 13.95 -5.76 -5.98
CA ALA A 27 14.94 -6.02 -4.93
C ALA A 27 14.58 -5.24 -3.66
N LEU A 28 14.34 -5.93 -2.55
CA LEU A 28 14.08 -5.32 -1.25
C LEU A 28 15.36 -5.36 -0.39
N ALA A 29 15.83 -4.20 0.05
CA ALA A 29 16.92 -4.09 1.00
C ALA A 29 16.38 -3.86 2.41
N THR A 30 16.86 -4.62 3.39
CA THR A 30 16.43 -4.50 4.79
C THR A 30 17.58 -4.69 5.77
N THR A 31 17.54 -3.97 6.87
CA THR A 31 18.45 -4.16 8.03
C THR A 31 17.97 -5.29 8.95
N ASP A 32 16.75 -5.78 8.76
CA ASP A 32 16.23 -6.96 9.46
C ASP A 32 16.82 -8.23 8.84
N LEU A 33 17.61 -8.96 9.61
CA LEU A 33 18.27 -10.19 9.18
C LEU A 33 17.51 -11.47 9.58
N ALA A 34 16.52 -11.38 10.46
CA ALA A 34 15.89 -12.54 11.10
C ALA A 34 14.52 -12.87 10.52
N THR A 35 13.72 -11.86 10.14
CA THR A 35 12.36 -12.10 9.64
C THR A 35 12.38 -12.92 8.34
N PRO A 36 11.50 -13.91 8.15
CA PRO A 36 11.44 -14.67 6.89
C PRO A 36 11.18 -13.78 5.67
N ALA A 37 11.74 -14.14 4.52
CA ALA A 37 11.63 -13.34 3.28
C ALA A 37 10.16 -13.09 2.88
N ALA A 38 9.29 -14.11 2.95
CA ALA A 38 7.87 -13.97 2.63
C ALA A 38 7.17 -12.91 3.49
N ALA A 39 7.44 -12.89 4.80
CA ALA A 39 6.86 -11.90 5.71
C ALA A 39 7.37 -10.47 5.41
N LEU A 40 8.63 -10.32 4.97
CA LEU A 40 9.14 -9.03 4.52
C LEU A 40 8.46 -8.54 3.24
N VAL A 41 8.24 -9.43 2.27
CA VAL A 41 7.53 -9.11 1.03
C VAL A 41 6.09 -8.69 1.34
N THR A 42 5.40 -9.41 2.22
CA THR A 42 4.04 -9.03 2.67
C THR A 42 4.02 -7.66 3.34
N ARG A 43 4.98 -7.36 4.22
CA ARG A 43 5.09 -6.04 4.85
C ARG A 43 5.36 -4.95 3.83
N TYR A 44 6.22 -5.21 2.84
CA TYR A 44 6.49 -4.26 1.77
C TYR A 44 5.24 -4.00 0.92
N ALA A 45 4.41 -5.02 0.66
CA ALA A 45 3.17 -4.86 -0.09
C ALA A 45 2.20 -3.85 0.55
N TRP A 46 2.19 -3.73 1.88
CA TRP A 46 1.37 -2.73 2.60
C TRP A 46 1.78 -1.29 2.31
N ARG A 47 2.94 -1.05 1.70
CA ARG A 47 3.35 0.29 1.22
C ARG A 47 2.32 0.88 0.27
N TRP A 48 1.69 0.05 -0.57
CA TRP A 48 0.74 0.54 -1.57
C TRP A 48 -0.47 1.25 -0.94
N SER A 49 -0.90 0.81 0.25
CA SER A 49 -2.01 1.44 0.98
C SER A 49 -1.78 2.93 1.27
N ILE A 50 -0.52 3.37 1.39
CA ILE A 50 -0.17 4.79 1.56
C ILE A 50 -0.47 5.58 0.28
N GLU A 51 -0.15 5.03 -0.88
CA GLU A 51 -0.42 5.68 -2.17
C GLU A 51 -1.94 5.79 -2.42
N THR A 52 -2.68 4.72 -2.13
CA THR A 52 -4.15 4.73 -2.16
C THR A 52 -4.72 5.79 -1.22
N THR A 53 -4.20 5.87 0.01
CA THR A 53 -4.63 6.89 0.99
C THR A 53 -4.44 8.31 0.45
N PHE A 54 -3.29 8.62 -0.15
CA PHE A 54 -3.06 9.94 -0.71
C PHE A 54 -3.92 10.23 -1.95
N ALA A 55 -4.16 9.23 -2.79
CA ALA A 55 -5.05 9.38 -3.94
C ALA A 55 -6.49 9.66 -3.48
N GLU A 56 -7.03 8.84 -2.60
CA GLU A 56 -8.40 8.97 -2.10
C GLU A 56 -8.61 10.24 -1.27
N ALA A 57 -7.65 10.62 -0.42
CA ALA A 57 -7.75 11.89 0.31
C ALA A 57 -7.84 13.09 -0.64
N ARG A 58 -7.13 13.08 -1.78
CA ARG A 58 -7.25 14.15 -2.77
C ARG A 58 -8.58 14.11 -3.53
N THR A 59 -9.07 12.92 -3.87
CA THR A 59 -10.29 12.77 -4.69
C THR A 59 -11.58 12.93 -3.88
N LEU A 60 -11.63 12.41 -2.65
CA LEU A 60 -12.85 12.39 -1.83
C LEU A 60 -12.98 13.61 -0.92
N LEU A 61 -11.86 14.14 -0.45
CA LEU A 61 -11.83 15.24 0.53
C LEU A 61 -11.19 16.52 -0.02
N ASP A 62 -10.84 16.55 -1.31
CA ASP A 62 -10.28 17.73 -1.99
C ASP A 62 -9.06 18.34 -1.28
N VAL A 63 -8.27 17.51 -0.59
CA VAL A 63 -7.14 17.95 0.25
C VAL A 63 -6.08 18.74 -0.54
N GLY A 64 -6.05 18.59 -1.87
CA GLY A 64 -5.18 19.35 -2.78
C GLY A 64 -5.80 20.59 -3.43
N GLN A 65 -7.09 20.87 -3.24
CA GLN A 65 -7.81 21.97 -3.90
C GLN A 65 -8.15 23.14 -2.96
N ALA A 66 -7.74 23.06 -1.69
CA ALA A 66 -8.00 24.09 -0.71
C ALA A 66 -7.31 25.42 -1.06
N ARG A 67 -8.10 26.49 -1.22
CA ARG A 67 -7.62 27.84 -1.54
C ARG A 67 -7.21 28.59 -0.27
N ASN A 68 -6.12 28.15 0.34
CA ASN A 68 -5.58 28.78 1.55
C ASN A 68 -4.81 30.06 1.23
N LEU A 69 -5.08 31.14 1.97
CA LEU A 69 -4.44 32.45 1.79
C LEU A 69 -3.19 32.65 2.68
N SER A 70 -2.95 31.77 3.65
CA SER A 70 -1.78 31.86 4.53
C SER A 70 -0.99 30.55 4.54
N GLU A 71 0.33 30.67 4.71
CA GLU A 71 1.24 29.52 4.78
C GLU A 71 0.85 28.55 5.91
N ASN A 72 0.43 29.09 7.06
CA ASN A 72 -0.03 28.28 8.19
C ASN A 72 -1.29 27.47 7.85
N ALA A 73 -2.22 28.03 7.07
CA ALA A 73 -3.41 27.32 6.63
C ALA A 73 -3.05 26.20 5.64
N VAL A 74 -2.11 26.44 4.71
CA VAL A 74 -1.59 25.41 3.79
C VAL A 74 -0.96 24.25 4.57
N ARG A 75 -0.09 24.54 5.54
CA ARG A 75 0.60 23.51 6.36
C ARG A 75 -0.36 22.63 7.17
N ARG A 76 -1.54 23.13 7.52
CA ARG A 76 -2.53 22.42 8.34
C ARG A 76 -3.57 21.65 7.55
N THR A 77 -3.99 22.15 6.39
CA THR A 77 -5.11 21.58 5.63
C THR A 77 -4.80 20.18 5.12
N GLY A 78 -3.57 19.95 4.64
CA GLY A 78 -3.10 18.63 4.20
C GLY A 78 -3.23 17.56 5.30
N PRO A 79 -2.52 17.73 6.44
CA PRO A 79 -2.61 16.81 7.56
C PRO A 79 -4.04 16.63 8.10
N PHE A 80 -4.81 17.72 8.22
CA PHE A 80 -6.19 17.65 8.68
C PHE A 80 -7.06 16.78 7.76
N GLY A 81 -6.92 16.94 6.44
CA GLY A 81 -7.60 16.09 5.46
C GLY A 81 -7.26 14.61 5.61
N LEU A 82 -6.00 14.27 5.87
CA LEU A 82 -5.58 12.89 6.12
C LEU A 82 -6.16 12.33 7.43
N TYR A 83 -6.29 13.16 8.47
CA TYR A 83 -6.97 12.76 9.71
C TYR A 83 -8.46 12.47 9.46
N CYS A 84 -9.16 13.36 8.75
CA CYS A 84 -10.57 13.14 8.38
C CYS A 84 -10.74 11.85 7.57
N TYR A 85 -9.88 11.63 6.58
CA TYR A 85 -9.90 10.40 5.79
C TYR A 85 -9.67 9.16 6.66
N SER A 86 -8.71 9.21 7.59
CA SER A 86 -8.44 8.09 8.51
C SER A 86 -9.66 7.77 9.39
N ILE A 87 -10.35 8.79 9.90
CA ILE A 87 -11.60 8.61 10.66
C ILE A 87 -12.69 7.97 9.80
N THR A 88 -12.85 8.42 8.55
CA THR A 88 -13.81 7.83 7.60
C THR A 88 -13.52 6.35 7.35
N VAL A 89 -12.26 5.98 7.12
CA VAL A 89 -11.86 4.58 6.90
C VAL A 89 -12.13 3.73 8.15
N VAL A 90 -11.78 4.22 9.35
CA VAL A 90 -12.03 3.50 10.61
C VAL A 90 -13.53 3.33 10.86
N TRP A 91 -14.33 4.38 10.62
CA TRP A 91 -15.78 4.29 10.73
C TRP A 91 -16.36 3.25 9.76
N TYR A 92 -15.93 3.27 8.49
CA TYR A 92 -16.38 2.31 7.49
C TYR A 92 -16.00 0.88 7.89
N ALA A 93 -14.75 0.66 8.32
CA ALA A 93 -14.26 -0.65 8.73
C ALA A 93 -14.97 -1.23 9.95
N LEU A 94 -15.43 -0.39 10.89
CA LEU A 94 -16.06 -0.85 12.13
C LEU A 94 -17.59 -0.90 12.07
N HIS A 95 -18.22 0.05 11.37
CA HIS A 95 -19.67 0.28 11.47
C HIS A 95 -20.34 0.61 10.14
N GLY A 96 -19.60 1.16 9.17
CA GLY A 96 -20.18 1.77 7.96
C GLY A 96 -20.27 0.87 6.74
N HIS A 97 -19.97 -0.43 6.85
CA HIS A 97 -20.05 -1.37 5.73
C HIS A 97 -21.20 -2.37 5.93
N HIS A 98 -22.09 -2.46 4.95
CA HIS A 98 -23.01 -3.58 4.81
C HIS A 98 -22.48 -4.53 3.72
N PRO A 99 -22.55 -5.87 3.88
CA PRO A 99 -22.07 -6.81 2.87
C PRO A 99 -22.71 -6.61 1.49
N SER A 100 -23.92 -6.04 1.43
CA SER A 100 -24.59 -5.73 0.16
C SER A 100 -24.01 -4.53 -0.57
N ASP A 101 -23.33 -3.58 0.10
CA ASP A 101 -22.88 -2.33 -0.52
C ASP A 101 -21.97 -2.60 -1.74
N ALA A 102 -21.08 -3.60 -1.61
CA ALA A 102 -20.21 -4.05 -2.69
C ALA A 102 -20.96 -4.81 -3.80
N ALA A 103 -22.04 -5.53 -3.47
CA ALA A 103 -22.89 -6.19 -4.46
C ALA A 103 -23.74 -5.16 -5.22
N ASP A 104 -24.33 -4.20 -4.50
CA ASP A 104 -25.17 -3.13 -5.05
C ASP A 104 -24.33 -2.18 -5.92
N HIS A 105 -23.11 -1.86 -5.50
CA HIS A 105 -22.18 -1.10 -6.35
C HIS A 105 -21.86 -1.83 -7.65
N ARG A 106 -21.57 -3.14 -7.59
CA ARG A 106 -21.33 -3.97 -8.80
C ARG A 106 -22.55 -4.02 -9.71
N ALA A 107 -23.75 -4.18 -9.14
CA ALA A 107 -25.00 -4.19 -9.92
C ALA A 107 -25.25 -2.87 -10.67
N ARG A 108 -24.82 -1.72 -10.10
CA ARG A 108 -24.90 -0.40 -10.74
C ARG A 108 -23.83 -0.15 -11.80
N ALA A 109 -22.77 -0.95 -11.84
CA ALA A 109 -21.68 -0.84 -12.81
C ALA A 109 -21.55 -2.12 -13.67
N PRO A 110 -22.60 -2.54 -14.41
CA PRO A 110 -22.59 -3.79 -15.17
C PRO A 110 -21.55 -3.81 -16.30
N TRP A 111 -21.09 -2.65 -16.74
CA TRP A 111 -20.02 -2.50 -17.73
C TRP A 111 -18.62 -2.78 -17.14
N TYR A 112 -18.47 -2.87 -15.82
CA TYR A 112 -17.21 -3.19 -15.17
C TYR A 112 -17.09 -4.71 -14.99
N THR A 113 -16.60 -5.39 -16.02
CA THR A 113 -16.36 -6.83 -15.96
C THR A 113 -15.21 -7.13 -14.99
N PRO A 114 -15.36 -8.11 -14.08
CA PRO A 114 -14.26 -8.49 -13.22
C PRO A 114 -13.07 -8.90 -14.07
N ARG A 115 -11.89 -8.37 -13.74
CA ARG A 115 -10.65 -8.87 -14.33
C ARG A 115 -10.57 -10.37 -14.00
N PRO A 116 -10.24 -11.26 -14.96
CA PRO A 116 -10.01 -12.66 -14.68
C PRO A 116 -9.01 -12.80 -13.54
N THR A 117 -9.42 -13.44 -12.44
CA THR A 117 -8.51 -13.78 -11.34
C THR A 117 -7.52 -14.81 -11.85
N ARG A 118 -6.26 -14.40 -11.99
CA ARG A 118 -5.16 -15.34 -12.20
C ARG A 118 -5.00 -16.16 -10.91
N PRO A 119 -4.98 -17.50 -10.97
CA PRO A 119 -4.71 -18.31 -9.80
C PRO A 119 -3.33 -17.94 -9.26
N SER A 120 -3.27 -17.54 -7.99
CA SER A 120 -2.01 -17.35 -7.28
C SER A 120 -1.30 -18.71 -7.17
N PRO A 121 -0.01 -18.84 -7.54
CA PRO A 121 0.72 -20.06 -7.27
C PRO A 121 0.69 -20.30 -5.77
N THR A 122 0.12 -21.43 -5.36
CA THR A 122 0.16 -21.89 -3.98
C THR A 122 1.64 -21.99 -3.58
N CYS A 123 2.06 -21.27 -2.53
CA CYS A 123 3.38 -21.51 -1.93
C CYS A 123 3.46 -22.97 -1.48
N SER A 124 4.09 -23.82 -2.28
CA SER A 124 4.52 -25.14 -1.85
C SER A 124 5.61 -24.96 -0.78
N PRO A 125 5.50 -25.61 0.40
CA PRO A 125 6.58 -25.62 1.36
C PRO A 125 7.69 -26.55 0.84
N SER A 126 8.70 -25.98 0.18
CA SER A 126 9.96 -26.65 -0.20
C SER A 126 11.00 -25.54 -0.35
N SER A 127 12.17 -25.52 0.29
CA SER A 127 13.04 -26.58 0.80
C SER A 127 13.88 -25.98 1.93
N ALA A 128 13.84 -26.60 3.12
CA ALA A 128 14.94 -26.53 4.07
C ALA A 128 15.93 -27.63 3.68
N ALA A 129 17.05 -27.24 3.08
CA ALA A 129 18.25 -28.05 2.90
C ALA A 129 19.45 -27.10 2.97
#